data_AF-A0AA86MX76-F1
#
_entry.id   AF-A0AA86MX76-F1
#
_cell.length_a   1.000
_cell.length_b   1.000
_cell.length_c   1.000
_cell.angle_alpha   90.00
_cell.angle_beta   90.00
_cell.angle_gamma   90.00
#
_symmetry.space_group_name_H-M   'P 1'
#
loop_
_entity.id
_entity.type
_entity.pdbx_description
1 polymer ?
#
loop_
_entity_poly.entity_id
_entity_poly.type
_entity_poly.pdbx_seq_one_letter_code
_entity_poly.pdbx_strand_id
1 'polypeptide(L)'
;MSEVALLQLIGLAIVGSGIAILLFIPARFVRVMGFVMIVLGLFALVALAVPQMASLPPAEEKIDLATIKTPADMAAIGQKIFFSKGQCALCHSIGPSESARCPDLKGIGAKLSKEFMYESLTQPQAYIYLDYRHEGPPKEYPARMPYINKNPIGLSKNEILSVIAFLQQMSGEPITVSTADLDTTSPQPNGQPTQKAEASQLAKAASLK
;
A
#
# COMPACT_ATOMS: atom_id res chain seq x y z
N MET A 1 37.57 -14.93 5.34
CA MET A 1 36.30 -14.50 5.95
C MET A 1 35.95 -13.14 5.38
N SER A 2 34.68 -12.84 5.10
CA SER A 2 34.30 -11.50 4.61
C SER A 2 34.50 -10.45 5.71
N GLU A 3 34.73 -9.19 5.34
CA GLU A 3 34.86 -8.09 6.31
C GLU A 3 33.63 -7.98 7.23
N VAL A 4 32.44 -8.27 6.68
CA VAL A 4 31.18 -8.35 7.43
C VAL A 4 31.22 -9.47 8.47
N ALA A 5 31.71 -10.66 8.11
CA ALA A 5 31.82 -11.78 9.05
C ALA A 5 32.85 -11.51 10.17
N LEU A 6 33.93 -10.78 9.86
CA LEU A 6 34.92 -10.35 10.85
C LEU A 6 34.31 -9.35 11.85
N LEU A 7 33.55 -8.36 11.37
CA LEU A 7 32.86 -7.39 12.22
C LEU A 7 31.79 -8.04 13.10
N GLN A 8 31.06 -9.02 12.57
CA GLN A 8 30.07 -9.79 13.33
C GLN A 8 30.72 -10.62 14.44
N LEU A 9 31.85 -11.28 14.18
CA LEU A 9 32.60 -12.04 15.19
C LEU A 9 33.14 -11.15 16.31
N ILE A 10 33.67 -9.96 15.95
CA ILE A 10 34.14 -8.97 16.93
C ILE A 10 32.96 -8.47 17.78
N GLY A 11 31.82 -8.16 17.16
CA GLY A 11 30.61 -7.74 17.87
C GLY A 11 30.12 -8.80 18.86
N LEU A 12 30.06 -10.07 18.43
CA LEU A 12 29.67 -11.20 19.30
C LEU A 12 30.66 -11.42 20.45
N ALA A 13 31.96 -11.29 20.21
CA ALA A 13 32.99 -11.42 21.25
C ALA A 13 32.90 -10.30 22.31
N ILE A 14 32.63 -9.06 21.90
CA ILE A 14 32.44 -7.91 22.80
C ILE A 14 31.18 -8.08 23.65
N VAL A 15 30.08 -8.51 23.05
CA VAL A 15 28.82 -8.77 23.77
C VAL A 15 28.99 -9.93 24.76
N GLY A 16 29.61 -11.03 24.33
CA GLY A 16 29.85 -12.20 25.18
C GLY A 16 30.76 -11.88 26.38
N SER A 17 31.84 -11.14 26.16
CA SER A 17 32.75 -10.71 27.24
C SER A 17 32.08 -9.71 28.20
N GLY A 18 31.26 -8.78 27.71
CA GLY A 18 30.49 -7.87 28.55
C GLY A 18 29.48 -8.57 29.46
N ILE A 19 28.77 -9.57 28.94
CA ILE A 19 27.84 -10.41 29.72
C ILE A 19 28.61 -11.21 30.79
N ALA A 20 29.74 -11.81 30.43
CA ALA A 20 30.57 -12.55 31.38
C ALA A 20 31.07 -11.66 32.52
N ILE A 21 31.58 -10.46 32.22
CA ILE A 21 32.04 -9.49 33.23
C ILE A 21 30.90 -9.10 34.19
N LEU A 22 29.70 -8.85 33.68
CA LEU A 22 28.53 -8.49 34.50
C LEU A 22 28.15 -9.59 35.52
N LEU A 23 28.36 -10.87 35.19
CA LEU A 23 28.06 -12.00 36.08
C LEU A 23 28.99 -12.06 37.31
N PHE A 24 30.21 -11.51 37.22
CA PHE A 24 31.20 -11.52 38.30
C PHE A 24 31.23 -10.24 39.16
N ILE A 25 30.45 -9.21 38.83
CA ILE A 25 30.37 -7.98 39.64
C ILE A 25 29.54 -8.25 40.91
N PRO A 26 30.09 -8.11 42.14
CA PRO A 26 29.39 -8.43 43.38
C PRO A 26 28.26 -7.44 43.72
N ALA A 27 28.32 -6.23 43.18
CA ALA A 27 27.29 -5.20 43.35
C ALA A 27 26.04 -5.53 42.52
N ARG A 28 25.01 -6.08 43.18
CA ARG A 28 23.75 -6.51 42.54
C ARG A 28 23.08 -5.38 41.73
N PHE A 29 23.13 -4.14 42.22
CA PHE A 29 22.54 -2.98 41.53
C PHE A 29 23.19 -2.69 40.17
N VAL A 30 24.53 -2.71 40.10
CA VAL A 30 25.29 -2.48 38.86
C VAL A 30 25.02 -3.58 37.84
N ARG A 31 24.89 -4.83 38.31
CA ARG A 31 24.56 -5.98 37.46
C ARG A 31 23.18 -5.83 36.81
N VAL A 32 22.17 -5.43 37.58
CA VAL A 32 20.81 -5.22 37.06
C VAL A 32 20.77 -4.05 36.07
N MET A 33 21.41 -2.92 36.39
CA MET A 33 21.49 -1.77 35.48
C MET A 33 22.20 -2.12 34.17
N GLY A 34 23.32 -2.85 34.23
CA GLY A 34 24.03 -3.31 33.04
C GLY A 34 23.19 -4.25 32.17
N PHE A 35 22.47 -5.20 32.78
CA PHE A 35 21.58 -6.10 32.05
C PHE A 35 20.45 -5.34 31.34
N VAL A 36 19.80 -4.39 32.02
CA VAL A 36 18.72 -3.58 31.43
C VAL A 36 19.24 -2.76 30.25
N MET A 37 20.40 -2.12 30.38
CA MET A 37 21.01 -1.34 29.29
C MET A 37 21.38 -2.20 28.09
N ILE A 38 21.88 -3.42 28.29
CA ILE A 38 22.17 -4.37 27.21
C ILE A 38 20.89 -4.78 26.48
N VAL A 39 19.84 -5.12 27.23
CA VAL A 39 18.54 -5.51 26.64
C VAL A 39 17.97 -4.35 25.82
N LEU A 40 17.90 -3.15 26.40
CA LEU A 40 17.41 -1.96 25.69
C LEU A 40 18.28 -1.62 24.47
N GLY A 41 19.59 -1.76 24.57
CA GLY A 41 20.53 -1.57 23.46
C GLY A 41 20.29 -2.57 22.32
N LEU A 42 20.07 -3.85 22.63
CA LEU A 42 19.73 -4.87 21.65
C LEU A 42 18.40 -4.57 20.95
N PHE A 43 17.36 -4.18 21.71
CA PHE A 43 16.09 -3.75 21.13
C PHE A 43 16.25 -2.53 20.22
N ALA A 44 17.05 -1.54 20.61
CA ALA A 44 17.34 -0.38 19.77
C ALA A 44 18.10 -0.78 18.50
N LEU A 45 19.08 -1.67 18.57
CA LEU A 45 19.81 -2.16 17.39
C LEU A 45 18.90 -2.89 16.41
N VAL A 46 17.99 -3.73 16.90
CA VAL A 46 16.99 -4.39 16.06
C VAL A 46 16.05 -3.36 15.43
N ALA A 47 15.61 -2.35 16.17
CA ALA A 47 14.77 -1.28 15.64
C ALA A 47 15.49 -0.46 14.55
N LEU A 48 16.80 -0.24 14.67
CA LEU A 48 17.61 0.42 13.64
C LEU A 48 17.89 -0.48 12.43
N ALA A 49 17.88 -1.81 12.61
CA ALA A 49 18.03 -2.78 11.52
C ALA A 49 16.76 -2.92 10.66
N VAL A 50 15.59 -2.56 11.21
CA VAL A 50 14.37 -2.40 10.42
C VAL A 50 14.52 -1.13 9.59
N PRO A 51 14.46 -1.20 8.24
CA PRO A 51 14.49 -0.01 7.40
C PRO A 51 13.46 1.01 7.89
N GLN A 52 13.95 2.15 8.39
CA GLN A 52 13.12 3.26 8.85
C GLN A 52 12.53 3.95 7.62
N MET A 53 11.51 3.32 7.04
CA MET A 53 10.70 3.91 5.97
C MET A 53 9.92 5.05 6.61
N ALA A 54 10.40 6.28 6.45
CA ALA A 54 9.58 7.44 6.74
C ALA A 54 8.28 7.26 5.95
N SER A 55 7.14 7.22 6.65
CA SER A 55 5.81 7.09 6.03
C SER A 55 5.39 8.39 5.33
N LEU A 56 6.34 9.01 4.61
CA LEU A 56 6.04 10.03 3.64
C LEU A 56 4.97 9.42 2.74
N PRO A 57 3.79 10.05 2.62
CA PRO A 57 2.79 9.58 1.69
C PRO A 57 3.49 9.37 0.34
N PRO A 58 3.27 8.23 -0.34
CA PRO A 58 3.92 7.96 -1.61
C PRO A 58 3.78 9.21 -2.47
N ALA A 59 4.90 9.69 -3.02
CA ALA A 59 4.88 10.88 -3.86
C ALA A 59 3.75 10.68 -4.86
N GLU A 60 2.73 11.55 -4.81
CA GLU A 60 1.62 11.49 -5.74
C GLU A 60 2.23 11.67 -7.14
N GLU A 61 2.46 10.56 -7.84
CA GLU A 61 2.84 10.58 -9.24
C GLU A 61 1.64 11.13 -9.97
N LYS A 62 1.64 12.46 -10.16
CA LYS A 62 0.64 13.15 -10.95
C LYS A 62 0.68 12.56 -12.34
N ILE A 63 -0.36 11.83 -12.69
CA ILE A 63 -0.49 11.23 -14.01
C ILE A 63 -0.59 12.38 -15.00
N ASP A 64 0.42 12.53 -15.83
CA ASP A 64 0.43 13.54 -16.87
C ASP A 64 -0.50 13.09 -18.00
N LEU A 65 -1.74 13.58 -17.96
CA LEU A 65 -2.78 13.30 -18.94
C LEU A 65 -2.36 13.68 -20.37
N ALA A 66 -1.35 14.54 -20.54
CA ALA A 66 -0.77 14.90 -21.84
C ALA A 66 0.00 13.75 -22.52
N THR A 67 0.38 12.71 -21.76
CA THR A 67 1.08 11.53 -22.30
C THR A 67 0.11 10.48 -22.85
N ILE A 68 -1.19 10.59 -22.54
CA ILE A 68 -2.20 9.62 -22.95
C ILE A 68 -2.62 9.89 -24.39
N LYS A 69 -2.06 9.13 -25.34
CA LYS A 69 -2.39 9.24 -26.77
C LYS A 69 -3.29 8.11 -27.24
N THR A 70 -3.22 6.95 -26.57
CA THR A 70 -3.95 5.74 -26.95
C THR A 70 -4.69 5.13 -25.76
N PRO A 71 -5.74 4.33 -26.01
CA PRO A 71 -6.39 3.52 -24.96
C PRO A 71 -5.42 2.54 -24.26
N ALA A 72 -4.38 2.07 -24.97
CA ALA A 72 -3.35 1.22 -24.38
C ALA A 72 -2.49 1.99 -23.36
N ASP A 73 -2.21 3.28 -23.60
CA ASP A 73 -1.52 4.13 -22.62
C ASP A 73 -2.37 4.31 -21.35
N MET A 74 -3.69 4.44 -21.51
CA MET A 74 -4.62 4.50 -20.37
C MET A 74 -4.58 3.23 -19.53
N ALA A 75 -4.55 2.07 -20.18
CA ALA A 75 -4.47 0.79 -19.51
C ALA A 75 -3.09 0.58 -18.83
N ALA A 76 -1.99 1.04 -19.43
CA ALA A 76 -0.68 1.01 -18.78
C ALA A 76 -0.65 1.87 -17.50
N ILE A 77 -1.30 3.04 -17.53
CA ILE A 77 -1.49 3.89 -16.35
C ILE A 77 -2.43 3.20 -15.34
N GLY A 78 -3.52 2.59 -15.81
CA GLY A 78 -4.45 1.82 -15.00
C GLY A 78 -3.77 0.69 -14.23
N GLN A 79 -2.85 -0.02 -14.89
CA GLN A 79 -2.05 -1.06 -14.26
C GLN A 79 -1.21 -0.48 -13.12
N LYS A 80 -0.54 0.66 -13.33
CA LYS A 80 0.23 1.32 -12.27
C LYS A 80 -0.68 1.66 -11.09
N ILE A 81 -1.83 2.29 -11.33
CA ILE A 81 -2.80 2.65 -10.29
C ILE A 81 -3.28 1.41 -9.53
N PHE A 82 -3.56 0.31 -10.24
CA PHE A 82 -4.06 -0.93 -9.65
C PHE A 82 -3.10 -1.49 -8.58
N PHE A 83 -1.79 -1.43 -8.83
CA PHE A 83 -0.75 -1.90 -7.92
C PHE A 83 -0.20 -0.81 -6.97
N SER A 84 -0.47 0.47 -7.25
CA SER A 84 -0.05 1.61 -6.42
C SER A 84 -1.26 2.27 -5.76
N LYS A 85 -1.64 3.49 -6.11
CA LYS A 85 -2.65 4.31 -5.42
C LYS A 85 -3.97 3.58 -5.15
N GLY A 86 -4.45 2.78 -6.10
CA GLY A 86 -5.71 2.04 -5.98
C GLY A 86 -5.66 0.86 -4.99
N GLN A 87 -4.46 0.32 -4.71
CA GLN A 87 -4.24 -0.81 -3.79
C GLN A 87 -5.18 -2.01 -4.06
N CYS A 88 -5.64 -2.16 -5.29
CA CYS A 88 -6.65 -3.15 -5.67
C CYS A 88 -6.12 -4.58 -5.44
N ALA A 89 -4.83 -4.77 -5.70
CA ALA A 89 -4.11 -6.03 -5.50
C ALA A 89 -4.00 -6.50 -4.04
N LEU A 90 -4.26 -5.63 -3.05
CA LEU A 90 -4.31 -6.05 -1.64
C LEU A 90 -5.54 -6.91 -1.33
N CYS A 91 -6.61 -6.73 -2.09
CA CYS A 91 -7.91 -7.35 -1.82
C CYS A 91 -8.33 -8.30 -2.93
N HIS A 92 -8.04 -7.97 -4.19
CA HIS A 92 -8.42 -8.75 -5.35
C HIS A 92 -7.26 -9.52 -5.95
N SER A 93 -7.54 -10.76 -6.37
CA SER A 93 -6.62 -11.55 -7.18
C SER A 93 -6.89 -11.34 -8.68
N ILE A 94 -5.85 -11.62 -9.48
CA ILE A 94 -5.94 -11.77 -10.93
C ILE A 94 -5.68 -13.25 -11.21
N GLY A 95 -6.75 -14.04 -11.15
CA GLY A 95 -6.71 -15.50 -11.25
C GLY A 95 -7.27 -16.19 -10.01
N PRO A 96 -7.49 -17.52 -10.10
CA PRO A 96 -8.14 -18.28 -9.05
C PRO A 96 -7.27 -18.31 -7.79
N SER A 97 -7.85 -17.87 -6.68
CA SER A 97 -7.28 -17.99 -5.34
C SER A 97 -8.27 -18.73 -4.44
N GLU A 98 -7.83 -19.80 -3.76
CA GLU A 98 -8.69 -20.59 -2.87
C GLU A 98 -9.07 -19.87 -1.56
N SER A 99 -8.31 -18.84 -1.18
CA SER A 99 -8.53 -18.02 0.01
C SER A 99 -9.05 -16.62 -0.33
N ALA A 100 -9.73 -16.47 -1.46
CA ALA A 100 -10.14 -15.17 -1.98
C ALA A 100 -11.11 -14.45 -1.03
N ARG A 101 -10.61 -13.40 -0.37
CA ARG A 101 -11.41 -12.51 0.49
C ARG A 101 -12.41 -11.67 -0.33
N CYS A 102 -12.12 -11.48 -1.62
CA CYS A 102 -12.88 -10.69 -2.57
C CYS A 102 -13.00 -11.45 -3.91
N PRO A 103 -13.91 -11.06 -4.82
CA PRO A 103 -14.06 -11.68 -6.13
C PRO A 103 -12.76 -11.64 -6.97
N ASP A 104 -12.55 -12.66 -7.81
CA ASP A 104 -11.48 -12.70 -8.81
C ASP A 104 -11.78 -11.72 -9.96
N LEU A 105 -10.79 -10.92 -10.35
CA LEU A 105 -10.91 -9.93 -11.43
C LEU A 105 -10.49 -10.46 -12.80
N LYS A 106 -10.06 -11.73 -12.91
CA LYS A 106 -9.71 -12.33 -14.20
C LYS A 106 -10.90 -12.32 -15.15
N GLY A 107 -10.74 -11.66 -16.29
CA GLY A 107 -11.75 -11.56 -17.35
C GLY A 107 -12.92 -10.63 -17.02
N ILE A 108 -12.85 -9.84 -15.94
CA ILE A 108 -13.96 -8.98 -15.52
C ILE A 108 -14.27 -7.88 -16.55
N GLY A 109 -13.25 -7.40 -17.26
CA GLY A 109 -13.39 -6.38 -18.29
C GLY A 109 -14.14 -6.85 -19.54
N ALA A 110 -14.28 -8.16 -19.75
CA ALA A 110 -15.13 -8.74 -20.79
C ALA A 110 -16.56 -9.05 -20.30
N LYS A 111 -16.76 -9.14 -18.98
CA LYS A 111 -18.05 -9.52 -18.37
C LYS A 111 -18.93 -8.34 -18.04
N LEU A 112 -18.33 -7.20 -17.69
CA LEU A 112 -19.02 -6.01 -17.19
C LEU A 112 -18.87 -4.85 -18.17
N SER A 113 -19.89 -4.00 -18.28
CA SER A 113 -19.78 -2.76 -19.03
C SER A 113 -18.89 -1.75 -18.31
N LYS A 114 -18.39 -0.75 -19.05
CA LYS A 114 -17.65 0.39 -18.50
C LYS A 114 -18.42 1.08 -17.38
N GLU A 115 -19.71 1.33 -17.60
CA GLU A 115 -20.60 2.05 -16.68
C GLU A 115 -20.78 1.25 -15.40
N PHE A 116 -20.98 -0.07 -15.52
CA PHE A 116 -21.17 -0.95 -14.38
C PHE A 116 -19.87 -1.13 -13.57
N MET A 117 -18.71 -1.18 -14.23
CA MET A 117 -17.42 -1.14 -13.52
C MET A 117 -17.20 0.19 -12.81
N TYR A 118 -17.56 1.31 -13.44
CA TYR A 118 -17.46 2.64 -12.84
C TYR A 118 -18.37 2.78 -11.60
N GLU A 119 -19.61 2.29 -11.70
CA GLU A 119 -20.55 2.22 -10.59
C GLU A 119 -20.01 1.30 -9.48
N SER A 120 -19.49 0.12 -9.82
CA SER A 120 -18.91 -0.80 -8.82
C SER A 120 -17.75 -0.18 -8.03
N LEU A 121 -16.96 0.69 -8.65
CA LEU A 121 -15.84 1.38 -7.99
C LEU A 121 -16.32 2.58 -7.14
N THR A 122 -17.37 3.29 -7.58
CA THR A 122 -17.87 4.51 -6.92
C THR A 122 -19.03 4.27 -5.96
N GLN A 123 -19.73 3.14 -6.07
CA GLN A 123 -20.86 2.70 -5.28
C GLN A 123 -20.82 1.17 -5.08
N PRO A 124 -19.79 0.61 -4.43
CA PRO A 124 -19.60 -0.84 -4.31
C PRO A 124 -20.72 -1.60 -3.57
N GLN A 125 -21.60 -0.88 -2.88
CA GLN A 125 -22.76 -1.47 -2.18
C GLN A 125 -24.05 -1.45 -3.01
N ALA A 126 -24.06 -0.83 -4.19
CA ALA A 126 -25.24 -0.79 -5.06
C ALA A 126 -25.58 -2.18 -5.64
N TYR A 127 -24.55 -3.01 -5.83
CA TYR A 127 -24.69 -4.38 -6.31
C TYR A 127 -23.87 -5.34 -5.45
N ILE A 128 -24.51 -6.38 -4.91
CA ILE A 128 -23.87 -7.36 -4.02
C ILE A 128 -23.37 -8.54 -4.86
N TYR A 129 -22.05 -8.73 -4.88
CA TYR A 129 -21.42 -9.90 -5.49
C TYR A 129 -21.45 -11.08 -4.52
N LEU A 130 -21.98 -12.21 -4.98
CA LEU A 130 -21.99 -13.45 -4.22
C LEU A 130 -20.84 -14.37 -4.66
N ASP A 131 -20.34 -15.12 -3.70
CA ASP A 131 -19.34 -16.18 -3.86
C ASP A 131 -20.03 -17.51 -4.17
N TYR A 132 -19.70 -18.04 -5.36
CA TYR A 132 -20.20 -19.31 -5.90
C TYR A 132 -19.13 -20.41 -5.88
N ARG A 133 -17.96 -20.17 -5.27
CA ARG A 133 -16.84 -21.12 -5.25
C ARG A 133 -17.06 -22.30 -4.31
N HIS A 134 -18.02 -22.17 -3.38
CA HIS A 134 -18.32 -23.16 -2.35
C HIS A 134 -19.57 -23.95 -2.71
N GLU A 135 -19.61 -25.23 -2.31
CA GLU A 135 -20.82 -26.05 -2.45
C GLU A 135 -21.95 -25.51 -1.57
N GLY A 136 -23.17 -25.50 -2.12
CA GLY A 136 -24.37 -25.04 -1.45
C GLY A 136 -24.86 -23.66 -1.94
N PRO A 137 -25.73 -22.98 -1.16
CA PRO A 137 -26.24 -21.67 -1.54
C PRO A 137 -25.11 -20.64 -1.58
N PRO A 138 -25.17 -19.67 -2.52
CA PRO A 138 -24.15 -18.65 -2.68
C PRO A 138 -24.09 -17.75 -1.44
N LYS A 139 -22.87 -17.37 -1.05
CA LYS A 139 -22.60 -16.59 0.18
C LYS A 139 -22.03 -15.22 -0.18
N GLU A 140 -22.12 -14.25 0.71
CA GLU A 140 -21.43 -12.97 0.52
C GLU A 140 -19.93 -13.12 0.78
N TYR A 141 -19.13 -12.33 0.05
CA TYR A 141 -17.70 -12.20 0.34
C TYR A 141 -17.47 -11.57 1.72
N PRO A 142 -16.45 -12.01 2.49
CA PRO A 142 -16.20 -11.50 3.84
C PRO A 142 -15.68 -10.05 3.86
N ALA A 143 -15.11 -9.55 2.76
CA ALA A 143 -14.70 -8.15 2.64
C ALA A 143 -15.77 -7.30 1.97
N ARG A 144 -15.99 -6.11 2.54
CA ARG A 144 -16.74 -5.04 1.87
C ARG A 144 -15.78 -4.07 1.20
N MET A 145 -16.03 -3.78 -0.06
CA MET A 145 -15.22 -2.86 -0.84
C MET A 145 -15.48 -1.40 -0.40
N PRO A 146 -14.44 -0.59 -0.14
CA PRO A 146 -14.59 0.81 0.19
C PRO A 146 -14.94 1.64 -1.05
N TYR A 147 -15.53 2.82 -0.84
CA TYR A 147 -15.73 3.81 -1.91
C TYR A 147 -14.38 4.29 -2.45
N ILE A 148 -14.05 3.92 -3.68
CA ILE A 148 -12.71 4.12 -4.25
C ILE A 148 -12.43 5.60 -4.58
N ASN A 149 -13.49 6.37 -4.87
CA ASN A 149 -13.43 7.80 -5.11
C ASN A 149 -13.40 8.65 -3.83
N LYS A 150 -13.36 8.03 -2.64
CA LYS A 150 -13.31 8.73 -1.34
C LYS A 150 -12.05 8.34 -0.57
N ASN A 151 -11.71 9.12 0.45
CA ASN A 151 -10.61 8.79 1.37
C ASN A 151 -10.86 7.41 2.02
N PRO A 152 -9.82 6.57 2.21
CA PRO A 152 -8.39 6.89 2.09
C PRO A 152 -7.75 6.72 0.70
N ILE A 153 -8.47 6.20 -0.30
CA ILE A 153 -7.89 5.91 -1.64
C ILE A 153 -7.97 7.12 -2.57
N GLY A 154 -9.13 7.79 -2.63
CA GLY A 154 -9.29 9.08 -3.31
C GLY A 154 -8.93 9.08 -4.79
N LEU A 155 -9.36 8.07 -5.55
CA LEU A 155 -9.14 8.03 -7.00
C LEU A 155 -10.05 9.03 -7.72
N SER A 156 -9.47 9.82 -8.61
CA SER A 156 -10.17 10.71 -9.52
C SER A 156 -10.90 9.93 -10.62
N LYS A 157 -11.87 10.56 -11.28
CA LYS A 157 -12.60 9.95 -12.39
C LYS A 157 -11.67 9.45 -13.50
N ASN A 158 -10.65 10.23 -13.86
CA ASN A 158 -9.69 9.85 -14.91
C ASN A 158 -8.88 8.61 -14.49
N GLU A 159 -8.46 8.53 -13.23
CA GLU A 159 -7.74 7.37 -12.71
C GLU A 159 -8.62 6.11 -12.66
N ILE A 160 -9.89 6.26 -12.28
CA ILE A 160 -10.87 5.17 -12.32
C ILE A 160 -11.04 4.65 -13.76
N LEU A 161 -11.17 5.56 -14.73
CA LEU A 161 -11.28 5.21 -16.15
C LEU A 161 -10.02 4.49 -16.67
N SER A 162 -8.82 4.91 -16.23
CA SER A 162 -7.58 4.20 -16.55
C SER A 162 -7.57 2.78 -15.98
N VAL A 163 -8.01 2.58 -14.73
CA VAL A 163 -8.13 1.23 -14.13
C VAL A 163 -9.13 0.37 -14.91
N ILE A 164 -10.26 0.93 -15.34
CA ILE A 164 -11.22 0.20 -16.19
C ILE A 164 -10.59 -0.21 -17.52
N ALA A 165 -9.85 0.68 -18.17
CA ALA A 165 -9.12 0.36 -19.40
C ALA A 165 -8.12 -0.80 -19.19
N PHE A 166 -7.43 -0.82 -18.05
CA PHE A 166 -6.55 -1.93 -17.68
C PHE A 166 -7.31 -3.27 -17.52
N LEU A 167 -8.45 -3.26 -16.82
CA LEU A 167 -9.26 -4.47 -16.64
C LEU A 167 -9.79 -5.03 -17.97
N GLN A 168 -10.15 -4.14 -18.91
CA GLN A 168 -10.56 -4.51 -20.27
C GLN A 168 -9.39 -5.10 -21.07
N GLN A 169 -8.24 -4.42 -21.07
CA GLN A 169 -7.04 -4.92 -21.76
C GLN A 169 -6.61 -6.30 -21.25
N MET A 170 -6.62 -6.51 -19.93
CA MET A 170 -6.30 -7.79 -19.32
C MET A 170 -7.30 -8.90 -19.68
N SER A 171 -8.53 -8.54 -20.04
CA SER A 171 -9.59 -9.48 -20.43
C SER A 171 -9.59 -9.81 -21.92
N GLY A 172 -8.73 -9.16 -22.73
CA GLY A 172 -8.61 -9.40 -24.17
C GLY A 172 -9.70 -8.75 -25.04
N GLU A 173 -10.50 -7.86 -24.46
CA GLU A 173 -11.60 -7.14 -25.14
C GLU A 173 -11.13 -5.75 -25.61
N PRO A 174 -11.70 -5.17 -26.69
CA PRO A 174 -11.48 -3.77 -27.05
C PRO A 174 -11.74 -2.84 -25.86
N ILE A 175 -10.77 -1.96 -25.59
CA ILE A 175 -10.89 -0.93 -24.55
C ILE A 175 -11.99 0.06 -24.98
N THR A 176 -13.07 0.13 -24.20
CA THR A 176 -14.21 1.01 -24.49
C THR A 176 -14.03 2.41 -23.91
N VAL A 177 -12.98 2.62 -23.13
CA VAL A 177 -12.60 3.92 -22.59
C VAL A 177 -11.78 4.69 -23.63
N SER A 178 -12.27 5.85 -24.05
CA SER A 178 -11.61 6.72 -25.00
C SER A 178 -10.91 7.88 -24.30
N THR A 179 -9.89 8.45 -24.94
CA THR A 179 -9.26 9.69 -24.48
C THR A 179 -10.24 10.87 -24.42
N ALA A 180 -11.34 10.80 -25.17
CA ALA A 180 -12.45 11.76 -25.11
C ALA A 180 -13.28 11.68 -23.81
N ASP A 181 -13.22 10.56 -23.08
CA ASP A 181 -13.91 10.38 -21.78
C ASP A 181 -13.15 11.03 -20.62
N LEU A 182 -11.92 11.51 -20.87
CA LEU A 182 -11.08 12.14 -19.86
C LEU A 182 -11.53 13.57 -19.64
N ASP A 183 -11.83 13.91 -18.39
CA ASP A 183 -12.15 15.28 -18.03
C ASP A 183 -10.82 16.05 -17.93
N THR A 184 -10.55 16.93 -18.90
CA THR A 184 -9.38 17.84 -18.90
C THR A 184 -9.52 19.00 -17.92
N THR A 185 -10.72 19.18 -17.34
CA THR A 185 -11.08 20.31 -16.47
C THR A 185 -11.23 19.93 -14.99
N SER A 186 -11.21 18.63 -14.67
CA SER A 186 -11.40 18.18 -13.29
C SER A 186 -10.15 18.51 -12.45
N PRO A 187 -10.26 19.35 -11.39
CA PRO A 187 -9.20 19.46 -10.42
C PRO A 187 -8.95 18.06 -9.88
N GLN A 188 -7.69 17.62 -9.89
CA GLN A 188 -7.25 16.48 -9.09
C GLN A 188 -7.91 16.63 -7.71
N PRO A 189 -8.53 15.57 -7.14
CA PRO A 189 -9.15 15.66 -5.83
C PRO A 189 -8.10 16.28 -4.92
N ASN A 190 -8.41 17.50 -4.46
CA ASN A 190 -7.47 18.36 -3.75
C ASN A 190 -6.79 17.49 -2.71
N GLY A 191 -5.49 17.25 -2.90
CA GLY A 191 -4.63 16.77 -1.84
C GLY A 191 -4.94 17.65 -0.65
N GLN A 192 -5.55 17.05 0.36
CA GLN A 192 -5.90 17.71 1.60
C GLN A 192 -4.65 18.46 2.09
N PRO A 193 -4.79 19.64 2.73
CA PRO A 193 -3.69 20.54 3.02
C PRO A 193 -2.52 19.72 3.53
N THR A 194 -1.45 19.73 2.76
CA THR A 194 -0.26 18.92 2.95
C THR A 194 0.03 18.77 4.45
N GLN A 195 0.36 17.57 4.92
CA GLN A 195 0.98 17.36 6.23
C GLN A 195 2.21 18.28 6.45
N LYS A 196 2.71 18.96 5.42
CA LYS A 196 3.64 20.09 5.54
C LYS A 196 3.09 21.26 6.38
N ALA A 197 1.78 21.49 6.42
CA ALA A 197 1.13 22.50 7.25
C ALA A 197 1.02 22.05 8.72
N GLU A 198 0.64 20.81 8.99
CA GLU A 198 0.62 20.25 10.36
C GLU A 198 2.04 20.00 10.91
N ALA A 199 2.96 19.49 10.09
CA ALA A 199 4.37 19.31 10.46
C ALA A 199 5.08 20.67 10.66
N SER A 200 4.73 21.70 9.87
CA SER A 200 5.23 23.05 10.09
C SER A 200 4.63 23.69 11.35
N GLN A 201 3.36 23.42 11.68
CA GLN A 201 2.76 23.88 12.94
C GLN A 201 3.31 23.15 14.17
N LEU A 202 3.56 21.84 14.10
CA LEU A 202 4.21 21.08 15.18
C LEU A 202 5.67 21.50 15.38
N ALA A 203 6.43 21.71 14.29
CA ALA A 203 7.81 22.19 14.38
C ALA A 203 7.89 23.61 14.97
N LYS A 204 6.94 24.49 14.64
CA LYS A 204 6.87 25.85 15.19
C LYS A 204 6.44 25.87 16.67
N ALA A 205 5.58 24.94 17.09
CA ALA A 205 5.19 24.76 18.48
C ALA A 205 6.30 24.15 19.35
N ALA A 206 7.18 23.32 18.76
CA ALA A 206 8.33 22.72 19.45
C ALA A 206 9.52 23.68 19.63
N SER A 207 9.65 24.72 18.80
CA SER A 207 10.71 25.75 18.93
C SER A 207 10.36 26.92 19.86
N LEU A 208 9.21 26.89 20.54
CA LEU A 208 8.73 27.96 21.43
C LEU A 208 8.72 27.58 22.92
N LYS A 209 9.52 26.58 23.32
CA LYS A 209 9.82 26.25 24.72
C LYS A 209 11.31 26.26 24.99
#